data_AF-A0A2N8MAI3-F1
#
_entry.id   AF-A0A2N8MAI3-F1
#
_cell.length_a   1.000
_cell.length_b   1.000
_cell.length_c   1.000
_cell.angle_alpha   90.00
_cell.angle_beta   90.00
_cell.angle_gamma   90.00
#
_symmetry.space_group_name_H-M   'P 1'
#
loop_
_entity.id
_entity.type
_entity.pdbx_description
1 polymer ?
#
loop_
_entity_poly.entity_id
_entity_poly.type
_entity_poly.pdbx_seq_one_letter_code
_entity_poly.pdbx_strand_id
1 'polypeptide(L)' 'MKKIALFNHKGGVGKTTLTVNIADAMAEAGKRVLLVDADPQCNLTSFYLEESHLEKLLERDEV' A
#
# COMPACT_ATOMS: atom_id res chain seq x y z
N MET A 1 -5.95 6.22 -17.49
CA MET A 1 -5.52 5.65 -16.18
C MET A 1 -6.67 5.80 -15.20
N LYS A 2 -7.04 4.75 -14.46
CA LYS A 2 -8.10 4.80 -13.44
C LYS A 2 -7.49 5.01 -12.05
N LYS A 3 -8.17 5.75 -11.17
CA LYS A 3 -7.76 6.01 -9.78
C LYS A 3 -8.87 5.59 -8.85
N ILE A 4 -8.54 4.82 -7.83
CA ILE A 4 -9.47 4.30 -6.81
C ILE A 4 -8.88 4.65 -5.45
N ALA A 5 -9.69 5.23 -4.57
CA ALA A 5 -9.28 5.57 -3.20
C ALA A 5 -10.20 4.83 -2.21
N LEU A 6 -9.60 4.11 -1.27
CA LEU A 6 -10.31 3.43 -0.20
C LEU A 6 -10.17 4.25 1.08
N PHE A 7 -11.27 4.89 1.49
CA PHE A 7 -11.28 5.83 2.60
C PHE A 7 -12.42 5.53 3.58
N ASN A 8 -12.14 5.66 4.87
CA ASN A 8 -13.10 5.61 5.97
C ASN A 8 -12.46 6.24 7.22
N HIS A 9 -13.19 7.13 7.88
CA HIS A 9 -12.75 7.81 9.11
C HIS A 9 -12.45 6.87 10.27
N LYS A 10 -13.09 5.69 10.33
CA LYS A 10 -12.87 4.72 11.39
C LYS A 10 -11.64 3.85 11.09
N GLY A 11 -10.73 3.74 12.05
CA GLY A 11 -9.61 2.79 12.03
C GLY A 11 -10.09 1.34 12.16
N GLY A 12 -9.29 0.38 11.68
CA GLY A 12 -9.57 -1.05 11.88
C GLY A 12 -10.78 -1.62 11.12
N VAL A 13 -11.34 -0.90 10.14
CA VAL A 13 -12.49 -1.37 9.32
C VAL A 13 -12.09 -2.19 8.09
N GLY A 14 -10.83 -2.64 8.00
CA GLY A 14 -10.35 -3.50 6.92
C GLY A 14 -9.97 -2.80 5.61
N LYS A 15 -9.80 -1.46 5.59
CA LYS A 15 -9.42 -0.70 4.39
C LYS A 15 -8.16 -1.26 3.72
N THR A 16 -7.07 -1.37 4.48
CA THR A 16 -5.76 -1.85 3.99
C THR A 16 -5.86 -3.26 3.44
N THR A 17 -6.48 -4.17 4.19
CA THR A 17 -6.69 -5.56 3.76
C THR A 17 -7.47 -5.62 2.46
N LEU A 18 -8.52 -4.82 2.32
CA LEU A 18 -9.30 -4.76 1.08
C LEU A 18 -8.48 -4.14 -0.08
N THR A 19 -7.71 -3.09 0.18
CA THR A 19 -6.81 -2.46 -0.80
C THR A 19 -5.84 -3.48 -1.40
N VAL A 20 -5.16 -4.26 -0.55
CA VAL A 20 -4.23 -5.32 -0.95
C VAL A 20 -4.91 -6.33 -1.86
N ASN A 21 -6.05 -6.89 -1.42
CA ASN A 21 -6.74 -7.94 -2.18
C ASN A 21 -7.26 -7.44 -3.54
N ILE A 22 -7.77 -6.20 -3.60
CA ILE A 22 -8.18 -5.60 -4.87
C ILE A 22 -6.98 -5.41 -5.79
N ALA A 23 -5.86 -4.92 -5.27
CA ALA A 23 -4.64 -4.71 -6.04
C ALA A 23 -4.10 -6.03 -6.61
N ASP A 24 -4.09 -7.09 -5.81
CA ASP A 24 -3.63 -8.42 -6.20
C ASP A 24 -4.53 -9.01 -7.29
N ALA A 25 -5.86 -9.00 -7.09
CA ALA A 25 -6.81 -9.44 -8.11
C ALA A 25 -6.70 -8.65 -9.43
N MET A 26 -6.42 -7.34 -9.35
CA MET A 26 -6.18 -6.52 -10.55
C MET A 26 -4.86 -6.90 -11.24
N ALA A 27 -3.81 -7.19 -10.48
CA ALA A 27 -2.53 -7.64 -11.02
C ALA A 27 -2.66 -9.02 -11.69
N GLU A 28 -3.35 -9.98 -11.07
CA GLU A 28 -3.67 -11.29 -11.64
C GLU A 28 -4.48 -11.16 -12.93
N ALA A 29 -5.37 -10.17 -13.03
CA ALA A 29 -6.09 -9.83 -14.25
C ALA A 29 -5.24 -9.11 -15.32
N GLY A 30 -3.91 -9.12 -15.18
CA GLY A 30 -2.95 -8.55 -16.12
C GLY A 30 -2.88 -7.02 -16.13
N LYS A 31 -3.33 -6.35 -15.06
CA LYS A 31 -3.23 -4.88 -14.94
C LYS A 31 -1.94 -4.48 -14.24
N ARG A 32 -1.34 -3.39 -14.71
CA ARG A 32 -0.30 -2.70 -13.94
C ARG A 32 -0.97 -1.89 -12.84
N VAL A 33 -0.67 -2.23 -11.59
CA VAL A 33 -1.25 -1.59 -10.39
C VAL A 33 -0.15 -0.81 -9.68
N LEU A 34 -0.47 0.41 -9.29
CA LEU A 34 0.34 1.23 -8.39
C LEU A 34 -0.44 1.41 -7.11
N LEU A 35 0.15 0.99 -6.00
CA LEU A 35 -0.36 1.27 -4.66
C LEU A 35 0.32 2.52 -4.12
N VAL A 36 -0.47 3.37 -3.47
CA VAL A 36 0.00 4.57 -2.77
C VAL A 36 -0.52 4.49 -1.35
N ASP A 37 0.40 4.42 -0.39
CA ASP A 37 0.08 4.50 1.02
C ASP A 37 0.09 5.97 1.45
N ALA A 38 -1.05 6.46 1.92
CA ALA A 38 -1.23 7.82 2.40
C ALA A 38 -1.77 7.83 3.85
N ASP A 39 -1.72 6.68 4.53
CA ASP A 39 -2.03 6.56 5.94
C ASP A 39 -0.74 6.73 6.75
N PRO A 40 -0.66 7.67 7.72
CA PRO A 40 0.52 7.83 8.58
C PRO A 40 0.93 6.57 9.36
N GLN A 41 0.05 5.58 9.49
CA GLN A 41 0.37 4.30 10.11
C GLN A 41 1.15 3.35 9.19
N CYS A 42 1.28 3.66 7.90
CA CYS A 42 2.06 2.90 6.92
C CYS A 42 1.69 1.41 6.81
N ASN A 43 0.47 1.02 7.20
CA ASN A 43 0.05 -0.39 7.24
C ASN A 43 0.07 -1.05 5.85
N LEU A 44 -0.16 -0.31 4.76
CA LEU A 44 -0.12 -0.87 3.41
C LEU A 44 1.33 -1.12 2.98
N THR A 45 2.21 -0.20 3.33
CA THR A 45 3.65 -0.31 3.08
C THR A 45 4.23 -1.53 3.78
N SER A 46 3.99 -1.67 5.09
CA SER A 46 4.48 -2.82 5.88
C SER A 46 3.85 -4.15 5.47
N PHE A 47 2.72 -4.14 4.74
CA PHE A 47 2.12 -5.37 4.22
C PHE A 47 2.95 -5.97 3.07
N TYR A 48 3.55 -5.12 2.22
CA TYR A 48 4.25 -5.55 1.01
C TYR A 48 5.78 -5.50 1.10
N LEU A 49 6.32 -4.68 2.01
CA LEU A 49 7.75 -4.52 2.17
C LEU A 49 8.19 -5.07 3.53
N GLU A 50 9.22 -5.90 3.49
CA GLU A 50 9.97 -6.29 4.68
C GLU A 50 10.59 -5.06 5.34
N GLU A 51 10.65 -5.05 6.66
CA GLU A 51 11.18 -3.93 7.47
C GLU A 51 12.59 -3.52 7.03
N SER A 52 13.48 -4.50 6.85
CA SER A 52 14.86 -4.26 6.36
C SER A 52 14.94 -3.61 4.97
N HIS A 53 13.90 -3.76 4.14
CA HIS A 53 13.84 -3.12 2.83
C HIS A 53 13.35 -1.68 2.95
N LEU A 54 12.40 -1.45 3.86
CA LEU A 54 11.90 -0.12 4.17
C LEU A 54 13.01 0.76 4.77
N GLU A 55 13.78 0.23 5.73
CA GLU A 55 14.93 0.91 6.32
C GLU A 55 15.91 1.40 5.25
N LYS A 56 16.30 0.53 4.32
CA LYS A 56 17.20 0.88 3.21
C LYS A 56 16.65 1.97 2.29
N LEU A 57 15.33 2.05 2.12
CA LEU A 57 14.72 3.10 1.30
C LEU A 57 14.77 4.44 2.03
N LEU A 58 14.50 4.44 3.34
CA LEU A 58 14.52 5.64 4.17
C LEU A 58 15.94 6.18 4.39
N GLU A 59 16.94 5.31 4.58
CA GLU A 59 18.35 5.69 4.70
C GLU A 59 18.90 6.35 3.42
N ARG A 60 18.35 6.00 2.24
CA ARG A 60 18.80 6.56 0.96
C ARG A 60 18.36 8.01 0.76
N ASP A 61 17.38 8.49 1.52
CA ASP A 61 16.89 9.87 1.44
C ASP A 61 17.70 10.83 2.36
N GLU A 62 18.67 10.33 3.14
CA GLU A 62 19.50 11.14 4.04
C GLU A 62 20.85 11.61 3.42
N VAL A 63 21.06 11.47 2.11
CA VAL A 63 22.27 11.95 1.38
C VAL A 63 21.95 13.03 0.34
#